data_AF-A0AAW8WIM4-F1
#
_entry.id   AF-A0AAW8WIM4-F1
#
_cell.length_a   1.000
_cell.length_b   1.000
_cell.length_c   1.000
_cell.angle_alpha   90.00
_cell.angle_beta   90.00
_cell.angle_gamma   90.00
#
_symmetry.space_group_name_H-M   'P 1'
#
loop_
_entity.id
_entity.type
_entity.pdbx_description
1 polymer ?
#
loop_
_entity_poly.entity_id
_entity_poly.type
_entity_poly.pdbx_seq_one_letter_code
_entity_poly.pdbx_strand_id
1 'polypeptide(L)'
;MPKTIRELADELKVSKQTIQYHYQRLAAKNQQKNSQGANLISPTAERIIRGKVAKKQQIGSKEQPKASKENNELVTTLRSEIDDLKFQRDKQLATKDQQINNKDQQIDHLEKLVDQQQQLQLASIAENRQLKDRIQELSGLLESSKSTQKRQATNKNDNLSNGGSYHSVKDKNDKKDKNHGVDTDEKQKKIHKSKTNNGWWHFW
;
A
#
# COMPACT_ATOMS: atom_id res chain seq x y z
N MET A 1 -15.10 6.88 -47.81
CA MET A 1 -15.27 7.46 -49.16
C MET A 1 -16.56 8.25 -49.19
N PRO A 2 -16.56 9.51 -49.65
CA PRO A 2 -17.80 10.26 -49.83
C PRO A 2 -18.58 9.70 -51.03
N LYS A 3 -19.90 9.52 -50.88
CA LYS A 3 -20.75 8.86 -51.88
C LYS A 3 -21.54 9.87 -52.71
N THR A 4 -21.97 9.48 -53.90
CA THR A 4 -22.92 10.25 -54.69
C THR A 4 -24.36 9.92 -54.32
N ILE A 5 -25.29 10.81 -54.69
CA ILE A 5 -26.74 10.58 -54.53
C ILE A 5 -27.20 9.31 -55.24
N ARG A 6 -26.56 8.95 -56.36
CA ARG A 6 -26.88 7.74 -57.11
C ARG A 6 -26.47 6.48 -56.32
N GLU A 7 -25.24 6.44 -55.84
CA GLU A 7 -24.73 5.30 -55.05
C GLU A 7 -25.56 5.06 -53.78
N LEU A 8 -25.93 6.13 -53.06
CA LEU A 8 -26.78 5.98 -51.87
C LEU A 8 -28.21 5.54 -52.22
N ALA A 9 -28.73 5.96 -53.37
CA ALA A 9 -30.05 5.55 -53.84
C ALA A 9 -30.07 4.06 -54.22
N ASP A 10 -29.05 3.61 -54.95
CA ASP A 10 -28.88 2.22 -55.35
C ASP A 10 -28.70 1.31 -54.11
N GLU A 11 -27.92 1.76 -53.11
CA GLU A 11 -27.73 1.02 -51.85
C GLU A 11 -29.02 0.91 -51.02
N LEU A 12 -29.78 2.01 -50.91
CA LEU A 12 -31.01 2.05 -50.14
C LEU A 12 -32.24 1.53 -50.91
N LYS A 13 -32.05 1.08 -52.16
CA LYS A 13 -33.11 0.62 -53.07
C LYS A 13 -34.26 1.63 -53.18
N VAL A 14 -33.94 2.92 -53.25
CA VAL A 14 -34.91 4.02 -53.42
C VAL A 14 -34.58 4.84 -54.66
N SER A 15 -35.53 5.65 -55.14
CA SER A 15 -35.26 6.52 -56.28
C SER A 15 -34.19 7.57 -55.96
N LYS A 16 -33.36 7.93 -56.95
CA LYS A 16 -32.41 9.05 -56.86
C LYS A 16 -33.07 10.33 -56.36
N GLN A 17 -34.32 10.56 -56.78
CA GLN A 17 -35.15 11.70 -56.36
C GLN A 17 -35.43 11.69 -54.85
N THR A 18 -35.63 10.52 -54.25
CA THR A 18 -35.88 10.37 -52.81
C THR A 18 -34.66 10.83 -52.00
N ILE A 19 -33.47 10.40 -52.40
CA ILE A 19 -32.21 10.83 -51.77
C ILE A 19 -31.97 12.32 -52.02
N GLN A 20 -32.19 12.80 -53.24
CA GLN A 20 -32.05 14.22 -53.61
C GLN A 20 -32.96 15.12 -52.76
N TYR A 21 -34.22 14.73 -52.56
CA TYR A 21 -35.18 15.45 -51.73
C TYR A 21 -34.72 15.57 -50.27
N HIS A 22 -34.20 14.48 -49.70
CA HIS A 22 -33.68 14.50 -48.33
C HIS A 22 -32.37 15.28 -48.22
N TYR A 23 -31.53 15.24 -49.25
CA TYR A 23 -30.27 15.97 -49.34
C TYR A 23 -30.47 17.49 -49.39
N GLN A 24 -31.40 17.99 -50.21
CA GLN A 24 -31.73 19.43 -50.31
C GLN A 24 -32.23 20.03 -48.99
N ARG A 25 -32.78 19.19 -48.10
CA ARG A 25 -33.29 19.58 -46.78
C ARG A 25 -32.29 19.35 -45.65
N LEU A 26 -31.03 19.06 -45.98
CA LEU A 26 -29.95 19.06 -44.99
C LEU A 26 -29.53 20.49 -44.68
N ALA A 27 -29.01 20.72 -43.48
CA ALA A 27 -28.36 21.99 -43.16
C ALA A 27 -27.22 22.28 -44.15
N ALA A 28 -27.00 23.56 -44.48
CA ALA A 28 -25.99 23.98 -45.47
C ALA A 28 -24.59 23.39 -45.21
N LYS A 29 -24.19 23.26 -43.93
CA LYS A 29 -22.93 22.64 -43.50
C LYS A 29 -22.75 21.17 -43.92
N ASN A 30 -23.85 20.49 -44.25
CA ASN A 30 -23.87 19.09 -44.68
C ASN A 30 -24.14 18.94 -46.19
N GLN A 31 -24.27 20.05 -46.92
CA GLN A 31 -24.37 20.07 -48.36
C GLN A 31 -22.99 20.37 -48.93
N GLN A 32 -22.47 19.45 -49.73
CA GLN A 32 -21.14 19.55 -50.33
C GLN A 32 -21.23 19.18 -51.81
N LYS A 33 -20.54 19.94 -52.66
CA LYS A 33 -20.38 19.60 -54.07
C LYS A 33 -18.94 19.17 -54.34
N ASN A 34 -18.77 18.27 -55.31
CA ASN A 34 -17.44 17.97 -55.84
C ASN A 34 -17.00 19.06 -56.84
N SER A 35 -15.75 18.99 -57.30
CA SER A 35 -15.18 19.93 -58.28
C SER A 35 -15.92 19.96 -59.63
N GLN A 36 -16.75 18.95 -59.91
CA GLN A 36 -17.59 18.83 -61.11
C GLN A 36 -19.04 19.31 -60.87
N GLY A 37 -19.32 19.92 -59.71
CA GLY A 37 -20.64 20.44 -59.36
C GLY A 37 -21.68 19.39 -58.92
N ALA A 38 -21.32 18.11 -58.84
CA ALA A 38 -22.19 17.05 -58.38
C ALA A 38 -22.29 17.01 -56.84
N ASN A 39 -23.49 16.70 -56.34
CA ASN A 39 -23.76 16.61 -54.91
C ASN A 39 -23.05 15.40 -54.29
N LEU A 40 -22.20 15.69 -53.31
CA LEU A 40 -21.42 14.73 -52.56
C LEU A 40 -22.06 14.54 -51.18
N ILE A 41 -22.19 13.29 -50.77
CA ILE A 41 -22.76 12.89 -49.48
C ILE A 41 -21.61 12.51 -48.55
N SER A 42 -21.43 13.30 -47.50
CA SER A 42 -20.52 12.98 -46.40
C SER A 42 -21.13 11.89 -45.50
N PRO A 43 -20.32 11.15 -44.72
CA PRO A 43 -20.82 10.12 -43.79
C PRO A 43 -21.88 10.66 -42.81
N THR A 44 -21.76 11.92 -42.40
CA THR A 44 -22.75 12.58 -41.53
C THR A 44 -24.07 12.82 -42.27
N ALA A 45 -24.03 13.32 -43.50
CA ALA A 45 -25.22 13.52 -44.34
C ALA A 45 -25.91 12.18 -44.64
N GLU A 46 -25.13 11.13 -44.91
CA GLU A 46 -25.59 9.78 -45.17
C GLU A 46 -26.39 9.22 -43.97
N ARG A 47 -25.86 9.32 -42.75
CA ARG A 47 -26.56 8.88 -41.53
C ARG A 47 -27.91 9.58 -41.34
N ILE A 48 -27.96 10.88 -41.62
CA ILE A 48 -29.21 11.66 -41.51
C ILE A 48 -30.23 11.21 -42.56
N ILE A 49 -29.79 11.00 -43.81
CA ILE A 49 -30.65 10.56 -44.91
C ILE A 49 -31.20 9.15 -44.64
N ARG A 50 -30.34 8.21 -44.22
CA ARG A 50 -30.77 6.84 -43.85
C ARG A 50 -31.87 6.84 -42.80
N GLY A 51 -31.70 7.64 -41.73
CA GLY A 51 -32.70 7.76 -40.68
C GLY A 51 -34.05 8.31 -41.18
N LYS A 52 -34.06 9.22 -42.15
CA LYS A 52 -35.29 9.76 -42.74
C LYS A 52 -35.98 8.78 -43.69
N VAL A 53 -35.20 8.04 -44.49
CA VAL A 53 -35.72 7.03 -45.42
C VAL A 53 -36.34 5.85 -44.66
N ALA A 54 -35.65 5.34 -43.63
CA ALA A 54 -36.14 4.23 -42.80
C ALA A 54 -37.45 4.56 -42.06
N LYS A 55 -37.58 5.79 -41.51
CA LYS A 55 -38.81 6.23 -40.85
C LYS A 55 -40.02 6.25 -41.79
N LYS A 56 -39.85 6.63 -43.06
CA LYS A 56 -40.95 6.59 -44.04
C LYS A 56 -41.39 5.18 -44.37
N GLN A 57 -40.46 4.22 -44.43
CA GLN A 57 -40.79 2.81 -44.68
C GLN A 57 -41.56 2.18 -43.51
N GLN A 58 -41.25 2.57 -42.26
CA GLN A 58 -41.97 2.07 -41.07
C GLN A 58 -43.40 2.59 -40.93
N ILE A 59 -43.71 3.81 -41.39
CA ILE A 59 -45.05 4.40 -41.26
C ILE A 59 -46.08 3.72 -42.19
N GLY A 60 -45.64 3.02 -43.24
CA GLY A 60 -46.51 2.29 -44.17
C GLY A 60 -47.01 0.94 -43.66
N SER A 61 -46.38 0.35 -42.65
CA SER A 61 -46.76 -0.96 -42.10
C SER A 61 -47.48 -0.79 -40.76
N LYS A 62 -48.80 -0.61 -40.80
CA LYS A 62 -49.68 -0.71 -39.61
C LYS A 62 -49.86 -2.18 -39.23
N GLU A 63 -48.84 -2.80 -38.66
CA GLU A 63 -49.02 -3.97 -37.79
C GLU A 63 -48.62 -3.55 -36.37
N GLN A 64 -49.56 -3.59 -35.44
CA GLN A 64 -49.27 -3.36 -34.02
C GLN A 64 -48.28 -4.43 -33.53
N PRO A 65 -47.17 -4.05 -32.86
CA PRO A 65 -46.11 -4.99 -32.54
C PRO A 65 -46.47 -5.77 -31.27
N LYS A 66 -46.76 -7.08 -31.41
CA LYS A 66 -46.76 -8.00 -30.25
C LYS A 66 -45.42 -7.98 -29.49
N ALA A 67 -44.34 -7.63 -30.19
CA ALA A 67 -43.00 -7.44 -29.62
C ALA A 67 -42.92 -6.34 -28.54
N SER A 68 -43.82 -5.34 -28.49
CA SER A 68 -43.71 -4.28 -27.46
C SER A 68 -44.12 -4.74 -26.06
N LYS A 69 -44.96 -5.78 -25.93
CA LYS A 69 -45.33 -6.36 -24.63
C LYS A 69 -44.22 -7.24 -24.08
N GLU A 70 -43.69 -8.14 -24.90
CA GLU A 70 -42.54 -8.99 -24.55
C GLU A 70 -41.31 -8.14 -24.19
N ASN A 71 -41.04 -7.06 -24.94
CA ASN A 71 -39.97 -6.12 -24.59
C ASN A 71 -40.19 -5.42 -23.24
N ASN A 72 -41.43 -5.10 -22.88
CA ASN A 72 -41.73 -4.52 -21.56
C ASN A 72 -41.54 -5.53 -20.43
N GLU A 73 -41.94 -6.78 -20.62
CA GLU A 73 -41.73 -7.87 -19.65
C GLU A 73 -40.23 -8.16 -19.44
N LEU A 74 -39.46 -8.19 -20.53
CA LEU A 74 -38.00 -8.29 -20.49
C LEU A 74 -37.36 -7.10 -19.75
N VAL A 75 -37.84 -5.88 -19.98
CA VAL A 75 -37.35 -4.70 -19.26
C VAL A 75 -37.70 -4.77 -17.76
N THR A 76 -38.87 -5.30 -17.39
CA THR A 76 -39.22 -5.47 -15.96
C THR A 76 -38.40 -6.53 -15.27
N THR A 77 -38.12 -7.65 -15.94
CA THR A 77 -37.27 -8.74 -15.39
C THR A 77 -35.82 -8.31 -15.25
N LEU A 78 -35.28 -7.60 -16.24
CA LEU A 78 -33.93 -7.03 -16.14
C LEU A 78 -33.82 -6.00 -15.01
N ARG A 79 -34.87 -5.20 -14.76
CA ARG A 79 -34.90 -4.26 -13.64
C ARG A 79 -34.89 -4.97 -12.29
N SER A 80 -35.71 -6.02 -12.12
CA SER A 80 -35.69 -6.80 -10.88
C SER A 80 -34.35 -7.49 -10.65
N GLU A 81 -33.73 -8.04 -11.69
CA GLU A 81 -32.41 -8.67 -11.58
C GLU A 81 -31.32 -7.64 -11.21
N ILE A 82 -31.37 -6.44 -11.79
CA ILE A 82 -30.47 -5.35 -11.40
C ILE A 82 -30.64 -4.98 -9.91
N ASP A 83 -31.87 -4.93 -9.42
CA ASP A 83 -32.14 -4.58 -8.03
C ASP A 83 -31.72 -5.70 -7.06
N ASP A 84 -31.92 -6.96 -7.42
CA ASP A 84 -31.42 -8.11 -6.67
C ASP A 84 -29.88 -8.13 -6.63
N LEU A 85 -29.22 -7.89 -7.76
CA LEU A 85 -27.76 -7.78 -7.83
C LEU A 85 -27.23 -6.62 -6.99
N LYS A 86 -27.90 -5.47 -7.00
CA LYS A 86 -27.55 -4.33 -6.13
C LYS A 86 -27.68 -4.71 -4.66
N PHE A 87 -28.77 -5.37 -4.28
CA PHE A 87 -29.00 -5.81 -2.90
C PHE A 87 -27.93 -6.80 -2.45
N GLN A 88 -27.58 -7.78 -3.28
CA GLN A 88 -26.49 -8.72 -2.98
C GLN A 88 -25.15 -8.00 -2.82
N ARG A 89 -24.85 -7.04 -3.70
CA ARG A 89 -23.63 -6.22 -3.63
C ARG A 89 -23.59 -5.37 -2.36
N ASP A 90 -24.69 -4.70 -2.00
CA ASP A 90 -24.78 -3.92 -0.76
C ASP A 90 -24.56 -4.79 0.48
N LYS A 91 -25.16 -5.99 0.51
CA LYS A 91 -24.94 -6.95 1.60
C LYS A 91 -23.48 -7.39 1.70
N GLN A 92 -22.83 -7.64 0.56
CA GLN A 92 -21.41 -7.98 0.53
C GLN A 92 -20.52 -6.81 0.99
N LEU A 93 -20.84 -5.58 0.61
CA LEU A 93 -20.11 -4.40 1.09
C LEU A 93 -20.26 -4.24 2.60
N ALA A 94 -21.48 -4.30 3.13
CA ALA A 94 -21.71 -4.18 4.57
C ALA A 94 -20.94 -5.22 5.40
N THR A 95 -20.89 -6.47 4.91
CA THR A 95 -20.12 -7.52 5.58
C THR A 95 -18.60 -7.30 5.50
N LYS A 96 -18.09 -6.79 4.37
CA LYS A 96 -16.68 -6.41 4.23
C LYS A 96 -16.31 -5.22 5.11
N ASP A 97 -17.15 -4.19 5.17
CA ASP A 97 -16.94 -3.02 6.02
C ASP A 97 -16.88 -3.41 7.51
N GLN A 98 -17.77 -4.31 7.95
CA GLN A 98 -17.71 -4.86 9.30
C GLN A 98 -16.41 -5.63 9.56
N GLN A 99 -15.93 -6.42 8.59
CA GLN A 99 -14.66 -7.14 8.71
C GLN A 99 -13.45 -6.20 8.71
N ILE A 100 -13.50 -5.09 7.98
CA ILE A 100 -12.45 -4.07 7.98
C ILE A 100 -12.41 -3.40 9.35
N ASN A 101 -13.54 -2.93 9.87
CA ASN A 101 -13.63 -2.33 11.20
C ASN A 101 -13.10 -3.26 12.30
N ASN A 102 -13.43 -4.55 12.25
CA ASN A 102 -12.91 -5.52 13.21
C ASN A 102 -11.38 -5.69 13.10
N LYS A 103 -10.81 -5.66 11.89
CA LYS A 103 -9.36 -5.74 11.70
C LYS A 103 -8.66 -4.46 12.14
N ASP A 104 -9.24 -3.29 11.89
CA ASP A 104 -8.69 -2.01 12.32
C ASP A 104 -8.62 -1.94 13.85
N GLN A 105 -9.68 -2.37 14.54
CA GLN A 105 -9.66 -2.49 16.01
C GLN A 105 -8.59 -3.44 16.54
N GLN A 106 -8.32 -4.55 15.83
CA GLN A 106 -7.24 -5.46 16.19
C GLN A 106 -5.87 -4.84 15.98
N ILE A 107 -5.69 -4.09 14.89
CA ILE A 107 -4.45 -3.34 14.60
C ILE A 107 -4.21 -2.31 15.69
N ASP A 108 -5.22 -1.50 16.05
CA ASP A 108 -5.13 -0.50 17.12
C ASP A 108 -4.74 -1.14 18.47
N HIS A 109 -5.27 -2.32 18.77
CA HIS A 109 -4.91 -3.04 19.99
C HIS A 109 -3.46 -3.54 19.96
N LEU A 110 -3.03 -4.11 18.84
CA LEU A 110 -1.66 -4.58 18.66
C LEU A 110 -0.64 -3.43 18.70
N GLU A 111 -0.97 -2.28 18.10
CA GLU A 111 -0.14 -1.07 18.15
C GLU A 111 0.08 -0.63 19.60
N LYS A 112 -0.99 -0.55 20.40
CA LYS A 112 -0.89 -0.22 21.84
C LYS A 112 -0.03 -1.21 22.62
N LEU A 113 -0.14 -2.51 22.33
CA LEU A 113 0.69 -3.53 22.99
C LEU A 113 2.16 -3.40 22.60
N VAL A 114 2.44 -3.11 21.32
CA VAL A 114 3.80 -2.87 20.83
C VAL A 114 4.40 -1.62 21.49
N ASP A 115 3.64 -0.54 21.59
CA ASP A 115 4.07 0.69 22.26
C ASP A 115 4.38 0.44 23.74
N GLN A 116 3.52 -0.28 24.45
CA GLN A 116 3.76 -0.68 25.84
C GLN A 116 5.04 -1.51 25.96
N GLN A 117 5.24 -2.48 25.07
CA GLN A 117 6.44 -3.32 25.07
C GLN A 117 7.71 -2.50 24.82
N GLN A 118 7.67 -1.53 23.90
CA GLN A 118 8.78 -0.62 23.64
C GLN A 118 9.11 0.24 24.86
N GLN A 119 8.10 0.81 25.52
CA GLN A 119 8.28 1.60 26.74
C GLN A 119 8.92 0.79 27.87
N LEU A 120 8.43 -0.44 28.10
CA LEU A 120 8.99 -1.34 29.11
C LEU A 120 10.45 -1.70 28.80
N GLN A 121 10.78 -1.95 27.53
CA GLN A 121 12.14 -2.25 27.12
C GLN A 121 13.09 -1.06 27.33
N LEU A 122 12.65 0.15 27.01
CA LEU A 122 13.42 1.37 27.26
C LEU A 122 13.64 1.60 28.77
N ALA A 123 12.60 1.41 29.59
CA ALA A 123 12.70 1.52 31.04
C ALA A 123 13.69 0.50 31.62
N SER A 124 13.61 -0.76 31.17
CA SER A 124 14.54 -1.82 31.59
C SER A 124 15.98 -1.51 31.20
N ILE A 125 16.23 -1.00 30.00
CA ILE A 125 17.58 -0.60 29.56
C ILE A 125 18.11 0.55 30.43
N ALA A 126 17.27 1.54 30.76
CA ALA A 126 17.65 2.65 31.61
C ALA A 126 17.99 2.20 33.04
N GLU A 127 17.17 1.34 33.65
CA GLU A 127 17.42 0.78 34.98
C GLU A 127 18.71 -0.06 34.99
N ASN A 128 18.92 -0.91 34.00
CA ASN A 128 20.16 -1.68 33.87
C ASN A 128 21.40 -0.79 33.76
N ARG A 129 21.29 0.36 33.08
CA ARG A 129 22.39 1.34 33.02
C ARG A 129 22.66 1.94 34.40
N GLN A 130 21.63 2.36 35.13
CA GLN A 130 21.76 2.89 36.49
C GLN A 130 22.38 1.86 37.46
N LEU A 131 21.97 0.60 37.35
CA LEU A 131 22.55 -0.48 38.17
C LEU A 131 24.03 -0.69 37.86
N LYS A 132 24.43 -0.66 36.59
CA LYS A 132 25.84 -0.75 36.19
C LYS A 132 26.66 0.42 36.74
N ASP A 133 26.14 1.64 36.62
CA ASP A 133 26.81 2.85 37.12
C ASP A 133 27.01 2.75 38.64
N ARG A 134 25.96 2.34 39.38
CA ARG A 134 26.02 2.15 40.85
C ARG A 134 26.99 1.05 41.27
N ILE A 135 27.08 -0.06 40.52
CA ILE A 135 28.06 -1.12 40.78
C ILE A 135 29.48 -0.56 40.61
N GLN A 136 29.73 0.21 39.55
CA GLN A 136 31.05 0.80 39.29
C GLN A 136 31.46 1.79 40.39
N GLU A 137 30.53 2.64 40.85
CA GLU A 137 30.76 3.55 41.98
C GLU A 137 31.12 2.79 43.27
N LEU A 138 30.35 1.76 43.61
CA LEU A 138 30.60 0.93 44.80
C LEU A 138 31.94 0.20 44.71
N SER A 139 32.30 -0.33 43.54
CA SER A 139 33.61 -0.95 43.32
C SER A 139 34.76 0.06 43.50
N GLY A 140 34.61 1.28 43.00
CA GLY A 140 35.59 2.36 43.19
C GLY A 140 35.75 2.74 44.67
N LEU A 141 34.65 2.90 45.39
CA LEU A 141 34.66 3.18 46.84
C LEU A 141 35.32 2.04 47.62
N LEU A 142 35.02 0.79 47.27
CA LEU A 142 35.61 -0.39 47.93
C LEU A 142 37.13 -0.43 47.76
N GLU A 143 37.65 -0.15 46.56
CA GLU A 143 39.10 -0.10 46.33
C GLU A 143 39.78 1.06 47.07
N SER A 144 39.12 2.22 47.14
CA SER A 144 39.61 3.35 47.95
C SER A 144 39.66 3.02 49.45
N SER A 145 38.68 2.27 49.96
CA SER A 145 38.61 1.84 51.36
C SER A 145 39.72 0.83 51.70
N LYS A 146 39.94 -0.19 50.85
CA LYS A 146 41.04 -1.14 51.01
C LYS A 146 42.41 -0.45 51.04
N SER A 147 42.61 0.56 50.19
CA SER A 147 43.84 1.38 50.18
C SER A 147 44.02 2.17 51.48
N THR A 148 42.93 2.78 51.99
CA THR A 148 42.94 3.56 53.25
C THR A 148 43.23 2.67 54.46
N GLN A 149 42.63 1.48 54.52
CA GLN A 149 42.89 0.50 55.57
C GLN A 149 44.34 0.00 55.54
N LYS A 150 44.90 -0.25 54.34
CA LYS A 150 46.30 -0.63 54.18
C LYS A 150 47.25 0.46 54.69
N ARG A 151 46.99 1.74 54.39
CA ARG A 151 47.80 2.87 54.89
C ARG A 151 47.70 3.08 56.41
N GLN A 152 46.53 2.84 57.00
CA GLN A 152 46.38 2.91 58.47
C GLN A 152 47.06 1.75 59.19
N ALA A 153 47.06 0.55 58.60
CA ALA A 153 47.77 -0.60 59.14
C ALA A 153 49.29 -0.39 59.13
N THR A 154 49.86 0.17 58.06
CA THR A 154 51.30 0.48 58.00
C THR A 154 51.70 1.55 59.02
N ASN A 155 50.91 2.63 59.15
CA ASN A 155 51.23 3.71 60.09
C ASN A 155 51.08 3.31 61.57
N LYS A 156 50.24 2.31 61.90
CA LYS A 156 50.15 1.77 63.26
C LYS A 156 51.33 0.88 63.64
N ASN A 157 51.95 0.20 62.67
CA ASN A 157 53.07 -0.69 62.90
C ASN A 157 54.39 0.08 63.09
N ASP A 158 54.50 1.27 62.51
CA ASP A 158 55.70 2.13 62.65
C ASP A 158 55.81 2.79 64.03
N ASN A 159 54.70 2.91 64.78
CA ASN A 159 54.69 3.53 66.11
C ASN A 159 54.85 2.51 67.28
N LEU A 160 55.04 1.22 66.97
CA LEU A 160 55.17 0.15 67.97
C LEU A 160 56.43 -0.73 67.82
N SER A 161 57.34 -0.42 66.88
CA SER A 161 58.54 -1.23 66.68
C SER A 161 59.81 -0.45 67.00
N ASN A 162 60.19 -0.44 68.29
CA ASN A 162 61.59 -0.37 68.67
C ASN A 162 61.89 -1.55 69.59
N GLY A 163 62.49 -2.59 69.03
CA GLY A 163 62.99 -3.72 69.80
C GLY A 163 63.19 -4.98 68.97
N GLY A 164 64.44 -5.24 68.57
CA GLY A 164 64.93 -6.58 68.26
C GLY A 164 65.14 -6.88 66.77
N SER A 165 66.38 -6.68 66.33
CA SER A 165 66.91 -7.19 65.07
C SER A 165 67.20 -8.69 65.18
N TYR A 166 66.78 -9.52 64.21
CA TYR A 166 67.47 -10.76 63.87
C TYR A 166 67.45 -11.04 62.36
N HIS A 167 68.59 -11.55 61.91
CA HIS A 167 69.09 -11.68 60.55
C HIS A 167 68.27 -12.52 59.55
N SER A 168 68.06 -11.90 58.38
CA SER A 168 68.15 -12.42 57.00
C SER A 168 68.39 -13.91 56.75
N VAL A 169 67.46 -14.54 56.02
CA VAL A 169 67.75 -15.61 55.04
C VAL A 169 67.08 -15.26 53.70
N LYS A 170 67.78 -15.62 52.64
CA LYS A 170 67.77 -15.08 51.28
C LYS A 170 67.05 -16.00 50.28
N ASP A 171 66.41 -15.35 49.29
CA ASP A 171 66.05 -15.76 47.92
C ASP A 171 65.45 -17.15 47.63
N LYS A 172 64.30 -17.19 46.89
CA LYS A 172 64.27 -17.34 45.41
C LYS A 172 62.84 -17.56 44.85
N ASN A 173 62.49 -16.65 43.94
CA ASN A 173 61.81 -16.79 42.64
C ASN A 173 60.43 -17.45 42.42
N ASP A 174 59.64 -16.63 41.71
CA ASP A 174 58.85 -16.91 40.52
C ASP A 174 57.66 -17.88 40.59
N LYS A 175 56.48 -17.29 40.70
CA LYS A 175 55.34 -17.66 39.86
C LYS A 175 54.46 -16.45 39.56
N LYS A 176 54.52 -16.01 38.30
CA LYS A 176 53.55 -15.12 37.66
C LYS A 176 52.21 -15.85 37.59
N ASP A 177 51.24 -15.43 38.39
CA ASP A 177 49.84 -15.77 38.12
C ASP A 177 49.30 -14.83 37.04
N LYS A 178 48.87 -15.47 35.96
CA LYS A 178 48.32 -14.85 34.76
C LYS A 178 46.93 -14.34 35.09
N ASN A 179 46.78 -13.03 35.19
CA ASN A 179 45.49 -12.38 35.00
C ASN A 179 45.04 -12.65 33.56
N HIS A 180 44.08 -13.56 33.40
CA HIS A 180 43.35 -13.70 32.15
C HIS A 180 42.38 -12.52 32.06
N GLY A 181 42.86 -11.40 31.52
CA GLY A 181 41.99 -10.42 30.87
C GLY A 181 41.30 -11.15 29.71
N VAL A 182 40.00 -11.37 29.86
CA VAL A 182 39.15 -11.71 28.73
C VAL A 182 38.65 -10.37 28.20
N ASP A 183 39.36 -9.88 27.19
CA ASP A 183 38.87 -8.89 26.26
C ASP A 183 37.63 -9.48 25.57
N THR A 184 36.44 -9.10 26.03
CA THR A 184 35.21 -9.21 25.23
C THR A 184 34.86 -7.85 24.66
N ASP A 185 35.80 -7.29 23.90
CA ASP A 185 35.48 -6.33 22.87
C ASP A 185 35.85 -6.95 21.51
N GLU A 186 34.88 -6.86 20.60
CA GLU A 186 35.06 -7.11 19.17
C GLU A 186 35.28 -8.57 18.72
N LYS A 187 34.16 -9.29 18.55
CA LYS A 187 34.00 -10.12 17.34
C LYS A 187 32.52 -10.34 16.97
N GLN A 188 32.17 -9.68 15.87
CA GLN A 188 31.18 -10.09 14.88
C GLN A 188 29.72 -9.73 15.14
N LYS A 189 29.42 -8.47 14.78
CA LYS A 189 28.26 -8.08 13.98
C LYS A 189 27.96 -9.15 12.91
N LYS A 190 27.10 -10.12 13.21
CA LYS A 190 26.33 -10.83 12.18
C LYS A 190 25.03 -10.10 11.99
N ILE A 191 25.09 -9.11 11.11
CA ILE A 191 23.92 -8.54 10.45
C ILE A 191 23.20 -9.72 9.78
N HIS A 192 22.13 -10.19 10.41
CA HIS A 192 21.15 -11.03 9.75
C HIS A 192 20.52 -10.15 8.67
N LYS A 193 20.96 -10.34 7.42
CA LYS A 193 20.25 -9.82 6.27
C LYS A 193 18.86 -10.45 6.30
N SER A 194 17.86 -9.71 6.76
CA SER A 194 16.47 -10.07 6.55
C SER A 194 16.29 -10.24 5.05
N LYS A 195 15.87 -11.43 4.61
CA LYS A 195 15.33 -11.65 3.27
C LYS A 195 14.26 -10.58 3.06
N THR A 196 14.51 -9.63 2.18
CA THR A 196 13.49 -8.68 1.71
C THR A 196 12.40 -9.50 1.06
N ASN A 197 11.29 -9.67 1.77
CA ASN A 197 10.11 -10.30 1.23
C ASN A 197 9.51 -9.31 0.24
N ASN A 198 9.88 -9.42 -1.04
CA ASN A 198 9.36 -8.61 -2.15
C ASN A 198 7.89 -8.97 -2.47
N GLY A 199 7.05 -9.07 -1.46
CA GLY A 199 5.64 -9.44 -1.58
C GLY A 199 4.67 -8.28 -1.41
N TRP A 200 5.15 -7.06 -1.10
CA TRP A 200 4.27 -5.97 -0.69
C TRP A 200 3.71 -5.10 -1.83
N TRP A 201 4.14 -5.32 -3.07
CA TRP A 201 3.77 -4.47 -4.21
C TRP A 201 2.80 -5.12 -5.22
N HIS A 202 2.11 -6.21 -4.87
CA HIS A 202 1.24 -6.92 -5.82
C HIS A 202 -0.27 -6.60 -5.70
N PHE A 203 -0.67 -5.57 -4.96
CA PHE A 203 -2.08 -5.24 -4.74
C PHE A 203 -2.43 -3.74 -4.76
N TRP A 204 -1.73 -2.95 -5.56
CA TRP A 204 -2.19 -1.63 -6.00
C TRP A 204 -2.22 -1.55 -7.52
#